data_AF-W4V465-F1
#
_entry.id   AF-W4V465-F1
#
_cell.length_a   1.000
_cell.length_b   1.000
_cell.length_c   1.000
_cell.angle_alpha   90.00
_cell.angle_beta   90.00
_cell.angle_gamma   90.00
#
_symmetry.space_group_name_H-M   'P 1'
#
loop_
_entity.id
_entity.type
_entity.pdbx_description
1 polymer ?
#
loop_
_entity_poly.entity_id
_entity_poly.type
_entity_poly.pdbx_seq_one_letter_code
_entity_poly.pdbx_strand_id
1 'polypeptide(L)'
;MPYLNENELIKYLDAYNLQFLYQKTGFLMEHFKDQFQLSDEFISYCKSKIGKSTRYLTKDSTKYLNKWRLVIPEDLFQITEQGGIPLV
;
A
#
# COMPACT_ATOMS: atom_id res chain seq x y z
N MET A 1 1.51 -16.47 13.18
CA MET A 1 1.83 -15.35 12.27
C MET A 1 1.16 -14.10 12.82
N PRO A 2 1.79 -12.92 12.82
CA PRO A 2 1.15 -11.70 13.32
C PRO A 2 0.04 -11.26 12.35
N TYR A 3 -1.19 -11.16 12.86
CA TYR A 3 -2.33 -10.62 12.12
C TYR A 3 -2.36 -9.11 12.24
N LEU A 4 -2.68 -8.43 11.15
CA LEU A 4 -2.86 -6.98 11.17
C LEU A 4 -4.34 -6.67 11.43
N ASN A 5 -4.62 -5.79 12.39
CA ASN A 5 -5.99 -5.43 12.72
C ASN A 5 -6.51 -4.38 11.72
N GLU A 6 -7.42 -4.80 10.84
CA GLU A 6 -8.02 -3.92 9.82
C GLU A 6 -8.72 -2.70 10.41
N ASN A 7 -9.40 -2.86 11.56
CA ASN A 7 -10.12 -1.77 12.20
C ASN A 7 -9.15 -0.69 12.70
N GLU A 8 -7.99 -1.07 13.22
CA GLU A 8 -6.96 -0.09 13.62
C GLU A 8 -6.34 0.58 12.39
N LEU A 9 -6.09 -0.15 11.29
CA LEU A 9 -5.64 0.45 10.03
C LEU A 9 -6.62 1.50 9.51
N ILE A 10 -7.91 1.15 9.45
CA ILE A 10 -8.99 2.04 9.03
C ILE A 10 -9.04 3.27 9.94
N LYS A 11 -9.03 3.08 11.25
CA LYS A 11 -9.04 4.16 12.26
C LYS A 11 -7.90 5.15 12.05
N TYR A 12 -6.66 4.69 11.86
CA TYR A 12 -5.54 5.61 11.64
C TYR A 12 -5.60 6.28 10.28
N LEU A 13 -5.98 5.55 9.22
CA LEU A 13 -6.16 6.15 7.89
C LEU A 13 -7.22 7.25 7.90
N ASP A 14 -8.38 7.01 8.52
CA ASP A 14 -9.46 8.00 8.68
C ASP A 14 -9.07 9.15 9.61
N ALA A 15 -8.24 8.91 10.64
CA ALA A 15 -7.75 9.99 11.50
C ALA A 15 -6.88 11.00 10.74
N TYR A 16 -6.03 10.53 9.81
CA TYR A 16 -5.27 11.43 8.92
C TYR A 16 -6.13 11.98 7.79
N ASN A 17 -7.02 11.15 7.23
CA ASN A 17 -7.89 11.45 6.08
C ASN A 17 -7.14 12.04 4.87
N LEU A 18 -5.91 11.56 4.62
CA LEU A 18 -5.07 12.00 3.52
C LEU A 18 -5.17 11.00 2.36
N GLN A 19 -5.74 11.42 1.23
CA GLN A 19 -5.98 10.55 0.06
C GLN A 19 -4.72 9.77 -0.40
N PHE A 20 -3.53 10.38 -0.29
CA PHE A 20 -2.29 9.71 -0.68
C PHE A 20 -1.89 8.56 0.26
N LEU A 21 -2.31 8.59 1.54
CA LEU A 21 -2.09 7.50 2.48
C LEU A 21 -2.92 6.28 2.06
N TYR A 22 -4.21 6.45 1.74
CA TYR A 22 -5.02 5.36 1.21
C TYR A 22 -4.46 4.79 -0.10
N GLN A 23 -3.88 5.63 -0.97
CA GLN A 23 -3.21 5.18 -2.19
C GLN A 23 -1.99 4.29 -1.90
N LYS A 24 -1.08 4.75 -1.04
CA LYS A 24 0.15 4.02 -0.71
C LYS A 24 -0.13 2.78 0.13
N THR A 25 -0.94 2.92 1.17
CA THR A 25 -1.31 1.81 2.07
C THR A 25 -2.10 0.76 1.32
N GLY A 26 -3.13 1.14 0.56
CA GLY A 26 -3.91 0.17 -0.22
C GLY A 26 -3.06 -0.60 -1.23
N PHE A 27 -2.10 0.06 -1.89
CA PHE A 27 -1.14 -0.61 -2.77
C PHE A 27 -0.26 -1.63 -2.05
N LEU A 28 0.37 -1.25 -0.94
CA LEU A 28 1.25 -2.15 -0.19
C LEU A 28 0.46 -3.31 0.43
N MET A 29 -0.69 -3.01 1.02
CA MET A 29 -1.53 -4.00 1.69
C MET A 29 -2.20 -4.96 0.70
N GLU A 30 -2.47 -4.54 -0.54
CA GLU A 30 -2.94 -5.45 -1.59
C GLU A 30 -1.87 -6.50 -1.95
N HIS A 31 -0.59 -6.11 -1.97
CA HIS A 31 0.51 -7.06 -2.21
C HIS A 31 0.68 -8.05 -1.05
N PHE A 32 0.61 -7.57 0.20
CA PHE A 32 0.76 -8.41 1.40
C PHE A 32 -0.55 -8.96 1.96
N LYS A 33 -1.64 -8.93 1.18
CA LYS A 33 -2.99 -9.25 1.64
C LYS A 33 -3.06 -10.62 2.29
N ASP A 34 -2.54 -11.65 1.62
CA ASP A 34 -2.56 -13.03 2.10
C ASP A 34 -1.66 -13.22 3.33
N GLN A 35 -0.52 -12.53 3.36
CA GLN A 35 0.43 -12.58 4.48
C GLN A 35 -0.17 -11.98 5.77
N PHE A 36 -0.96 -10.91 5.65
CA PHE A 36 -1.60 -10.24 6.80
C PHE A 36 -3.06 -10.62 7.03
N GLN A 37 -3.61 -11.52 6.22
CA GLN A 37 -5.03 -11.94 6.23
C GLN A 37 -6.00 -10.76 6.10
N LEU A 38 -5.68 -9.85 5.19
CA LEU A 38 -6.53 -8.71 4.89
C LEU A 38 -7.68 -9.12 3.95
N SER A 39 -8.82 -8.48 4.12
CA SER A 39 -10.05 -8.69 3.38
C SER A 39 -10.05 -7.93 2.05
N ASP A 40 -10.86 -8.37 1.09
CA ASP A 40 -11.09 -7.59 -0.14
C ASP A 40 -11.84 -6.28 0.15
N GLU A 41 -12.63 -6.29 1.21
CA GLU A 41 -13.35 -5.15 1.75
C GLU A 41 -12.38 -4.05 2.20
N PHE A 42 -11.30 -4.37 2.89
CA PHE A 42 -10.28 -3.39 3.27
C PHE A 42 -9.58 -2.76 2.06
N ILE A 43 -9.24 -3.57 1.05
CA ILE A 43 -8.62 -3.08 -0.18
C ILE A 43 -9.60 -2.17 -0.95
N SER A 44 -10.87 -2.57 -1.03
CA SER A 44 -11.95 -1.80 -1.64
C SER A 44 -12.22 -0.49 -0.90
N TYR A 45 -12.16 -0.52 0.42
CA TYR A 45 -12.24 0.66 1.27
C TYR A 45 -11.12 1.64 0.94
N CYS A 46 -9.86 1.19 0.88
CA CYS A 46 -8.73 2.04 0.48
C CYS A 46 -8.94 2.63 -0.92
N LYS A 47 -9.40 1.83 -1.88
CA LYS A 47 -9.74 2.27 -3.25
C LYS A 47 -10.78 3.37 -3.27
N SER A 48 -11.82 3.27 -2.45
CA SER A 48 -12.90 4.26 -2.41
C SER A 48 -12.44 5.64 -1.93
N LYS A 49 -11.31 5.71 -1.21
CA LYS A 49 -10.76 6.91 -0.59
C LYS A 49 -9.65 7.59 -1.42
N ILE A 50 -9.22 6.99 -2.54
CA ILE A 50 -8.15 7.58 -3.36
C ILE A 50 -8.64 8.75 -4.23
N GLY A 51 -7.77 9.74 -4.42
CA GLY A 51 -8.00 10.87 -5.31
C GLY A 51 -7.68 10.61 -6.78
N LYS A 52 -7.79 11.66 -7.61
CA LYS A 52 -7.35 11.69 -9.02
C LYS A 52 -5.86 11.92 -9.22
N SER A 53 -5.19 12.25 -8.12
CA SER A 53 -3.81 12.67 -8.08
C SER A 53 -2.85 11.49 -8.29
N THR A 54 -1.86 11.65 -9.17
CA THR A 54 -0.72 10.74 -9.26
C THR A 54 0.22 10.96 -8.09
N ARG A 55 0.70 9.88 -7.49
CA ARG A 55 1.66 9.91 -6.37
C ARG A 55 2.87 9.04 -6.68
N TYR A 56 3.96 9.27 -5.95
CA TYR A 56 5.15 8.44 -6.00
C TYR A 56 5.28 7.70 -4.67
N LEU A 57 5.56 6.39 -4.73
CA LEU A 57 5.78 5.59 -3.53
C LEU A 57 7.06 6.04 -2.82
N THR A 58 8.17 6.09 -3.55
CA THR A 58 9.50 6.55 -3.14
C THR A 58 10.07 7.53 -4.18
N LYS A 59 11.27 8.08 -3.95
CA LYS A 59 11.89 9.09 -4.84
C LYS A 59 12.40 8.50 -6.16
N ASP A 60 12.79 7.23 -6.14
CA ASP A 60 13.34 6.42 -7.24
C ASP A 60 12.26 5.69 -8.04
N SER A 61 10.98 5.89 -7.72
CA SER A 61 9.85 5.36 -8.45
C SER A 61 9.82 5.82 -9.92
N THR A 62 9.82 4.87 -10.87
CA THR A 62 9.79 5.15 -12.33
C THR A 62 8.57 4.55 -13.04
N LYS A 63 7.97 3.48 -12.50
CA LYS A 63 6.90 2.72 -13.17
C LYS A 63 5.51 3.15 -12.70
N TYR A 64 4.67 3.64 -13.61
CA TYR A 64 3.30 4.03 -13.29
C TYR A 64 2.34 2.83 -13.22
N LEU A 65 1.62 2.71 -12.11
CA LEU A 65 0.52 1.76 -11.91
C LEU A 65 -0.82 2.49 -11.88
N ASN A 66 -1.58 2.31 -12.96
CA ASN A 66 -2.89 2.94 -13.12
C ASN A 66 -3.87 2.57 -11.99
N LYS A 67 -3.87 1.30 -11.56
CA LYS A 67 -4.78 0.80 -10.52
C LYS A 67 -4.75 1.70 -9.29
N TRP A 68 -3.57 2.08 -8.80
CA TRP A 68 -3.39 2.91 -7.59
C TRP A 68 -3.07 4.38 -7.88
N ARG A 69 -2.95 4.77 -9.16
CA ARG A 69 -2.42 6.08 -9.60
C ARG A 69 -1.10 6.40 -8.91
N LEU A 70 -0.23 5.39 -8.86
CA LEU A 70 1.00 5.41 -8.10
C LEU A 70 2.18 5.06 -9.00
N VAL A 71 3.24 5.84 -8.95
CA VAL A 71 4.53 5.51 -9.55
C VAL A 71 5.34 4.75 -8.50
N ILE A 72 5.83 3.56 -8.86
CA ILE A 72 6.54 2.64 -7.96
C ILE A 72 7.95 2.35 -8.50
N PRO A 73 8.90 1.89 -7.66
CA PRO A 73 10.15 1.31 -8.14
C PRO A 73 9.89 0.05 -8.96
N GLU A 74 10.70 -0.21 -9.99
CA GLU A 74 10.53 -1.40 -10.85
C GLU A 74 10.74 -2.71 -10.10
N ASP A 75 11.69 -2.73 -9.16
CA ASP A 75 12.12 -3.94 -8.44
C ASP A 75 11.63 -3.98 -6.99
N LEU A 76 10.57 -3.23 -6.67
CA LEU A 76 10.11 -2.99 -5.29
C LEU A 76 9.98 -4.25 -4.42
N PHE A 77 9.50 -5.36 -4.99
CA PHE A 77 9.26 -6.61 -4.27
C PHE A 77 10.29 -7.72 -4.59
N GLN A 78 11.28 -7.46 -5.44
CA GLN A 78 12.28 -8.47 -5.80
C GLN A 78 13.22 -8.79 -4.63
N ILE A 79 13.42 -7.85 -3.70
CA ILE A 79 14.26 -8.02 -2.51
C ILE A 79 13.55 -8.85 -1.43
N THR A 80 12.21 -8.85 -1.38
CA THR A 80 11.45 -9.53 -0.32
C THR A 80 11.32 -11.04 -0.53
N GLU A 81 11.57 -11.57 -1.73
CA GLU A 81 11.57 -13.02 -2.00
C GLU A 81 12.89 -13.71 -1.59
N GLN A 82 13.95 -12.94 -1.33
CA GLN A 82 15.26 -13.44 -0.93
C GLN A 82 15.65 -12.91 0.45
N GLY A 83 14.95 -13.36 1.50
CA GLY A 83 15.48 -13.36 2.88
C GLY A 83 16.26 -12.11 3.30
N GLY A 84 15.62 -10.94 3.23
CA GLY A 84 15.88 -9.63 3.85
C GLY A 84 17.30 -9.17 4.22
N ILE A 85 17.64 -7.91 3.88
CA ILE A 85 18.45 -7.00 4.72
C ILE A 85 18.21 -5.51 4.33
N PRO A 86 18.64 -4.52 5.14
CA PRO A 86 17.82 -3.47 5.75
C PRO A 86 17.56 -2.25 4.86
N LEU A 87 16.52 -1.49 5.21
CA LEU A 87 16.38 -0.10 4.78
C LEU A 87 17.49 0.71 5.47
N VAL A 88 18.52 1.09 4.70
CA VAL A 88 19.58 2.02 5.08
C VAL A 88 19.02 3.44 5.21
#